data_AF-A0AAE1HSG5-F1
#
_entry.id   AF-A0AAE1HSG5-F1
#
_cell.length_a   1.000
_cell.length_b   1.000
_cell.length_c   1.000
_cell.angle_alpha   90.00
_cell.angle_beta   90.00
_cell.angle_gamma   90.00
#
_symmetry.space_group_name_H-M   'P 1'
#
loop_
_entity.id
_entity.type
_entity.pdbx_description
1 polymer ?
#
loop_
_entity_poly.entity_id
_entity_poly.type
_entity_poly.pdbx_seq_one_letter_code
_entity_poly.pdbx_strand_id
1 'polypeptide(L)'
;MKLDREVKRVAKAALHLPQRASAEPVYLPPHKGGANLLPLGDLADTGAIVHAFKVLTCPDPLVRKVAEASAKKTARRLLGHEPSNEELVGVLSGLPTPRGVHNCSNIWTAARNASRRLSNKIEGFKWGWNASLERLEVHVPFPGKPVEKAIVDSASRKLLHHKLRQGLQHHHLVTLIKKPDQGKVYEASCRDPASNHFYGAGQHMRFCDWRFIHRARLGVLPLNGCIRGLTGRNRSCRACGHPDETTAHVLNHCFFKHSLAINNRHRAILKNVLEVMNENVRRNTQIEKCVAGSGSADKPDMVVLNNSNKTALIVDICCPFEKRYNALQVARRYKEY
;
A
#
# COMPACT_ATOMS: atom_id res chain seq x y z
N MET A 1 -13.83 3.23 19.36
CA MET A 1 -13.49 4.53 18.72
C MET A 1 -12.38 5.32 19.44
N LYS A 2 -12.40 5.48 20.78
CA LYS A 2 -11.33 6.22 21.50
C LYS A 2 -9.95 5.57 21.34
N LEU A 3 -9.86 4.25 21.51
CA LEU A 3 -8.60 3.50 21.36
C LEU A 3 -8.01 3.59 19.94
N ASP A 4 -8.82 3.44 18.89
CA ASP A 4 -8.38 3.62 17.49
C ASP A 4 -7.78 5.00 17.23
N ARG A 5 -8.39 6.05 17.81
CA ARG A 5 -7.88 7.41 17.70
C ARG A 5 -6.49 7.54 18.34
N GLU A 6 -6.31 6.89 19.48
CA GLU A 6 -5.07 6.92 20.26
C GLU A 6 -3.95 6.12 19.59
N VAL A 7 -4.22 4.90 19.14
CA VAL A 7 -3.28 4.08 18.35
C VAL A 7 -2.84 4.85 17.11
N LYS A 8 -3.78 5.45 16.37
CA LYS A 8 -3.45 6.29 15.22
C LYS A 8 -2.60 7.50 15.60
N ARG A 9 -2.88 8.17 16.71
CA ARG A 9 -2.13 9.33 17.20
C ARG A 9 -0.67 8.97 17.48
N VAL A 10 -0.46 7.89 18.25
CA VAL A 10 0.88 7.39 18.61
C VAL A 10 1.63 6.91 17.37
N ALA A 11 0.97 6.15 16.48
CA ALA A 11 1.60 5.69 15.24
C ALA A 11 2.01 6.85 14.33
N LYS A 12 1.16 7.89 14.19
CA LYS A 12 1.52 9.10 13.44
C LYS A 12 2.70 9.83 14.10
N ALA A 13 2.76 9.89 15.42
CA ALA A 13 3.88 10.49 16.13
C ALA A 13 5.20 9.73 15.87
N ALA A 14 5.17 8.39 15.88
CA ALA A 14 6.32 7.54 15.57
C ALA A 14 6.82 7.75 14.12
N LEU A 15 5.90 8.00 13.17
CA LEU A 15 6.22 8.37 11.78
C LEU A 15 6.53 9.88 11.60
N HIS A 16 6.61 10.63 12.70
CA HIS A 16 6.75 12.09 12.73
C HIS A 16 5.70 12.86 11.92
N LEU A 17 4.52 12.31 11.69
CA LEU A 17 3.50 12.91 10.83
C LEU A 17 2.69 14.01 11.56
N PRO A 18 2.49 15.20 10.95
CA PRO A 18 1.64 16.24 11.53
C PRO A 18 0.16 15.85 11.50
N GLN A 19 -0.69 16.58 12.23
CA GLN A 19 -2.12 16.31 12.30
C GLN A 19 -2.79 16.26 10.93
N ARG A 20 -2.43 17.19 10.02
CA ARG A 20 -2.94 17.26 8.64
C ARG A 20 -2.54 16.10 7.71
N ALA A 21 -1.56 15.30 8.11
CA ALA A 21 -1.11 14.16 7.32
C ALA A 21 -2.17 13.06 7.26
N SER A 22 -2.19 12.34 6.14
CA SER A 22 -2.98 11.15 5.90
C SER A 22 -2.81 10.13 7.02
N ALA A 23 -3.88 9.40 7.34
CA ALA A 23 -3.83 8.31 8.32
C ALA A 23 -3.42 6.98 7.66
N GLU A 24 -3.64 6.84 6.36
CA GLU A 24 -3.47 5.62 5.58
C GLU A 24 -2.06 5.02 5.69
N PRO A 25 -0.94 5.78 5.72
CA PRO A 25 0.38 5.21 6.00
C PRO A 25 0.49 4.42 7.30
N VAL A 26 -0.35 4.70 8.30
CA VAL A 26 -0.41 3.88 9.53
C VAL A 26 -0.94 2.48 9.21
N TYR A 27 -1.87 2.37 8.26
CA TYR A 27 -2.62 1.17 7.94
C TYR A 27 -1.96 0.31 6.86
N LEU A 28 -1.13 0.92 6.00
CA LEU A 28 -0.41 0.23 4.93
C LEU A 28 0.65 -0.73 5.47
N PRO A 29 0.91 -1.86 4.80
CA PRO A 29 1.99 -2.76 5.18
C PRO A 29 3.38 -2.14 4.87
N PRO A 30 4.46 -2.65 5.49
CA PRO A 30 5.80 -2.04 5.38
C PRO A 30 6.35 -2.03 3.96
N HIS A 31 6.13 -3.11 3.20
CA HIS A 31 6.53 -3.20 1.80
C HIS A 31 5.79 -2.20 0.88
N LYS A 32 4.70 -1.57 1.35
CA LYS A 32 4.00 -0.46 0.68
C LYS A 32 4.20 0.89 1.38
N GLY A 33 5.16 0.97 2.28
CA GLY A 33 5.56 2.19 2.93
C GLY A 33 4.72 2.59 4.13
N GLY A 34 4.17 1.65 4.91
CA GLY A 34 3.40 1.95 6.13
C GLY A 34 3.72 1.12 7.37
N ALA A 35 3.00 1.41 8.45
CA ALA A 35 3.24 0.83 9.79
C ALA A 35 2.46 -0.46 10.08
N ASN A 36 1.59 -0.92 9.18
CA ASN A 36 0.81 -2.17 9.29
C ASN A 36 -0.19 -2.24 10.46
N LEU A 37 -0.64 -1.08 10.96
CA LEU A 37 -1.54 -0.97 12.11
C LEU A 37 -2.97 -0.68 11.67
N LEU A 38 -3.66 -1.68 11.09
CA LEU A 38 -5.07 -1.55 10.68
C LEU A 38 -5.96 -1.05 11.85
N PRO A 39 -7.03 -0.28 11.56
CA PRO A 39 -8.01 0.12 12.57
C PRO A 39 -8.57 -1.09 13.32
N LEU A 40 -8.73 -1.00 14.65
CA LEU A 40 -9.26 -2.09 15.47
C LEU A 40 -10.70 -2.44 15.08
N GLY A 41 -11.49 -1.47 14.60
CA GLY A 41 -12.80 -1.75 14.03
C GLY A 41 -12.73 -2.71 12.83
N ASP A 42 -11.76 -2.50 11.94
CA ASP A 42 -11.54 -3.38 10.78
C ASP A 42 -11.07 -4.78 11.21
N LEU A 43 -10.26 -4.85 12.26
CA LEU A 43 -9.79 -6.12 12.85
C LEU A 43 -10.91 -6.88 13.56
N ALA A 44 -11.77 -6.19 14.29
CA ALA A 44 -12.93 -6.77 14.93
C ALA A 44 -13.92 -7.34 13.90
N ASP A 45 -14.16 -6.59 12.82
CA ASP A 45 -15.00 -7.04 11.71
C ASP A 45 -14.42 -8.28 11.02
N THR A 46 -13.11 -8.25 10.75
CA THR A 46 -12.38 -9.40 10.21
C THR A 46 -12.52 -10.61 11.13
N GLY A 47 -12.36 -10.41 12.45
CA GLY A 47 -12.51 -11.46 13.45
C GLY A 47 -13.91 -12.08 13.46
N ALA A 48 -14.96 -11.26 13.40
CA ALA A 48 -16.35 -11.73 13.37
C ALA A 48 -16.63 -12.62 12.14
N ILE A 49 -16.19 -12.19 10.96
CA ILE A 49 -16.37 -12.93 9.70
C ILE A 49 -15.56 -14.23 9.74
N VAL A 50 -14.28 -14.17 10.13
CA VAL A 50 -13.40 -15.34 10.21
C VAL A 50 -13.93 -16.37 11.20
N HIS A 51 -14.42 -15.93 12.36
CA HIS A 51 -14.97 -16.81 13.37
C HIS A 51 -16.23 -17.53 12.84
N ALA A 52 -17.21 -16.78 12.32
CA ALA A 52 -18.43 -17.37 11.77
C ALA A 52 -18.14 -18.35 10.62
N PHE A 53 -17.25 -17.98 9.70
CA PHE A 53 -16.88 -18.84 8.57
C PHE A 53 -16.20 -20.13 9.05
N LYS A 54 -15.28 -20.05 10.00
CA LYS A 54 -14.56 -21.22 10.52
C LYS A 54 -15.45 -22.20 11.28
N VAL A 55 -16.51 -21.70 11.94
CA VAL A 55 -17.48 -22.52 12.66
C VAL A 55 -18.42 -23.22 11.67
N LEU A 56 -18.88 -22.53 10.61
CA LEU A 56 -19.67 -23.14 9.52
C LEU A 56 -18.85 -24.14 8.68
N THR A 57 -17.54 -23.93 8.57
CA THR A 57 -16.61 -24.82 7.85
C THR A 57 -15.79 -25.70 8.78
N CYS A 58 -16.33 -26.03 9.97
CA CYS A 58 -15.64 -26.90 10.91
C CYS A 58 -15.47 -28.32 10.32
N PRO A 59 -14.28 -28.93 10.41
CA PRO A 59 -14.09 -30.32 10.00
C PRO A 59 -15.01 -31.29 10.76
N ASP A 60 -15.26 -31.00 12.05
CA ASP A 60 -16.19 -31.76 12.89
C ASP A 60 -17.64 -31.63 12.35
N PRO A 61 -18.27 -32.75 11.94
CA PRO A 61 -19.63 -32.74 11.41
C PRO A 61 -20.70 -32.30 12.42
N LEU A 62 -20.54 -32.62 13.71
CA LEU A 62 -21.50 -32.23 14.75
C LEU A 62 -21.47 -30.72 14.97
N VAL A 63 -20.28 -30.15 15.11
CA VAL A 63 -20.11 -28.69 15.27
C VAL A 63 -20.68 -27.96 14.06
N ARG A 64 -20.40 -28.45 12.85
CA ARG A 64 -20.92 -27.87 11.61
C ARG A 64 -22.45 -27.96 11.52
N LYS A 65 -23.06 -29.10 11.83
CA LYS A 65 -24.52 -29.26 11.83
C LYS A 65 -25.20 -28.32 12.83
N VAL A 66 -24.63 -28.17 14.03
CA VAL A 66 -25.14 -27.23 15.05
C VAL A 66 -24.99 -25.77 14.59
N ALA A 67 -23.84 -25.44 13.99
CA ALA A 67 -23.57 -24.12 13.43
C ALA A 67 -24.56 -23.76 12.32
N GLU A 68 -24.77 -24.65 11.37
CA GLU A 68 -25.71 -24.48 10.26
C GLU A 68 -27.14 -24.30 10.76
N ALA A 69 -27.59 -25.15 11.68
CA ALA A 69 -28.93 -25.03 12.27
C ALA A 69 -29.12 -23.68 13.00
N SER A 70 -28.10 -23.23 13.75
CA SER A 70 -28.10 -21.93 14.44
C SER A 70 -28.10 -20.74 13.46
N ALA A 71 -27.33 -20.84 12.38
CA ALA A 71 -27.25 -19.83 11.34
C ALA A 71 -28.58 -19.74 10.57
N LYS A 72 -29.15 -20.88 10.15
CA LYS A 72 -30.47 -20.97 9.49
C LYS A 72 -31.58 -20.46 10.40
N LYS A 73 -31.57 -20.76 11.70
CA LYS A 73 -32.52 -20.19 12.67
C LYS A 73 -32.46 -18.66 12.72
N THR A 74 -31.24 -18.09 12.65
CA THR A 74 -31.06 -16.63 12.62
C THR A 74 -31.53 -16.04 11.29
N ALA A 75 -31.19 -16.66 10.17
CA ALA A 75 -31.67 -16.24 8.84
C ALA A 75 -33.20 -16.34 8.72
N ARG A 76 -33.81 -17.43 9.20
CA ARG A 76 -35.27 -17.61 9.28
C ARG A 76 -35.94 -16.47 10.03
N ARG A 77 -35.39 -16.07 11.19
CA ARG A 77 -35.91 -14.94 11.96
C ARG A 77 -35.79 -13.61 11.20
N LEU A 78 -34.75 -13.44 10.39
CA LEU A 78 -34.51 -12.23 9.62
C LEU A 78 -35.35 -12.15 8.34
N LEU A 79 -35.67 -13.28 7.71
CA LEU A 79 -36.39 -13.37 6.44
C LEU A 79 -37.88 -13.66 6.61
N GLY A 80 -38.28 -14.33 7.69
CA GLY A 80 -39.68 -14.70 7.96
C GLY A 80 -40.10 -16.06 7.40
N HIS A 81 -39.21 -16.80 6.74
CA HIS A 81 -39.46 -18.14 6.18
C HIS A 81 -38.21 -19.03 6.29
N GLU A 82 -38.33 -20.31 5.93
CA GLU A 82 -37.17 -21.22 5.89
C GLU A 82 -36.17 -20.78 4.82
N PRO A 83 -34.90 -20.50 5.18
CA PRO A 83 -33.92 -20.01 4.23
C PRO A 83 -33.27 -21.14 3.42
N SER A 84 -33.09 -20.92 2.12
CA SER A 84 -32.17 -21.70 1.30
C SER A 84 -30.70 -21.42 1.69
N ASN A 85 -29.77 -22.20 1.15
CA ASN A 85 -28.35 -21.95 1.38
C ASN A 85 -27.90 -20.64 0.71
N GLU A 86 -28.48 -20.31 -0.45
CA GLU A 86 -28.27 -19.06 -1.19
C GLU A 86 -28.76 -17.85 -0.39
N GLU A 87 -29.93 -17.96 0.24
CA GLU A 87 -30.48 -16.91 1.09
C GLU A 87 -29.67 -16.74 2.38
N LEU A 88 -29.18 -17.84 2.96
CA LEU A 88 -28.28 -17.79 4.11
C LEU A 88 -27.00 -17.00 3.79
N VAL A 89 -26.36 -17.27 2.66
CA VAL A 89 -25.15 -16.52 2.26
C VAL A 89 -25.47 -15.07 1.89
N GLY A 90 -26.65 -14.80 1.33
CA GLY A 90 -27.13 -13.44 1.13
C GLY A 90 -27.31 -12.69 2.46
N VAL A 91 -27.90 -13.33 3.46
CA VAL A 91 -28.02 -12.78 4.82
C VAL A 91 -26.64 -12.51 5.42
N LEU A 92 -25.69 -13.45 5.32
CA LEU A 92 -24.33 -13.27 5.85
C LEU A 92 -23.52 -12.21 5.08
N SER A 93 -23.82 -12.01 3.80
CA SER A 93 -23.27 -10.91 2.98
C SER A 93 -23.86 -9.55 3.32
N GLY A 94 -24.95 -9.51 4.08
CA GLY A 94 -25.55 -8.26 4.52
C GLY A 94 -26.74 -7.77 3.72
N LEU A 95 -27.43 -8.65 2.96
CA LEU A 95 -28.65 -8.31 2.22
C LEU A 95 -29.63 -7.53 3.10
N PRO A 96 -30.32 -6.47 2.61
CA PRO A 96 -31.32 -5.75 3.40
C PRO A 96 -32.35 -6.69 4.02
N THR A 97 -32.74 -6.44 5.26
CA THR A 97 -33.82 -7.18 5.93
C THR A 97 -35.06 -6.30 6.06
N PRO A 98 -36.27 -6.88 6.14
CA PRO A 98 -37.50 -6.14 6.36
C PRO A 98 -37.41 -5.20 7.58
N ARG A 99 -38.11 -4.06 7.51
CA ARG A 99 -38.16 -3.07 8.61
C ARG A 99 -38.85 -3.68 9.82
N GLY A 100 -38.36 -3.37 11.03
CA GLY A 100 -38.96 -3.81 12.30
C GLY A 100 -38.43 -5.13 12.87
N VAL A 101 -37.57 -5.86 12.14
CA VAL A 101 -36.94 -7.07 12.70
C VAL A 101 -35.79 -6.68 13.63
N HIS A 102 -35.97 -6.90 14.93
CA HIS A 102 -34.89 -6.70 15.90
C HIS A 102 -33.76 -7.71 15.67
N ASN A 103 -32.54 -7.20 15.46
CA ASN A 103 -31.34 -8.01 15.40
C ASN A 103 -31.16 -8.74 16.74
N CYS A 104 -31.12 -10.07 16.71
CA CYS A 104 -30.55 -10.83 17.82
C CYS A 104 -29.07 -10.52 17.91
N SER A 105 -28.50 -10.33 19.09
CA SER A 105 -27.04 -10.26 19.24
C SER A 105 -26.48 -11.68 19.26
N ASN A 106 -25.91 -12.14 18.15
CA ASN A 106 -25.24 -13.43 18.05
C ASN A 106 -24.10 -13.38 17.02
N ILE A 107 -23.35 -14.48 16.89
CA ILE A 107 -22.19 -14.54 16.00
C ILE A 107 -22.56 -14.29 14.52
N TRP A 108 -23.78 -14.66 14.10
CA TRP A 108 -24.24 -14.54 12.72
C TRP A 108 -24.63 -13.11 12.37
N THR A 109 -25.33 -12.41 13.27
CA THR A 109 -25.67 -11.00 13.08
C THR A 109 -24.43 -10.12 13.24
N ALA A 110 -23.48 -10.49 14.09
CA ALA A 110 -22.17 -9.86 14.16
C ALA A 110 -21.39 -10.00 12.84
N ALA A 111 -21.29 -11.22 12.31
CA ALA A 111 -20.63 -11.49 11.03
C ALA A 111 -21.32 -10.76 9.87
N ARG A 112 -22.66 -10.79 9.81
CA ARG A 112 -23.46 -10.03 8.83
C ARG A 112 -23.19 -8.53 8.87
N ASN A 113 -23.18 -7.94 10.06
CA ASN A 113 -22.92 -6.50 10.21
C ASN A 113 -21.48 -6.14 9.84
N ALA A 114 -20.52 -7.02 10.18
CA ALA A 114 -19.13 -6.89 9.74
C ALA A 114 -19.03 -7.00 8.21
N SER A 115 -19.70 -7.97 7.59
CA SER A 115 -19.74 -8.13 6.13
C SER A 115 -20.24 -6.88 5.43
N ARG A 116 -21.32 -6.26 5.92
CA ARG A 116 -21.85 -4.99 5.39
C ARG A 116 -20.85 -3.84 5.46
N ARG A 117 -20.03 -3.79 6.52
CA ARG A 117 -19.01 -2.76 6.65
C ARG A 117 -17.82 -3.03 5.73
N LEU A 118 -17.46 -4.29 5.55
CA LEU A 118 -16.34 -4.69 4.69
C LEU A 118 -16.69 -4.61 3.20
N SER A 119 -17.93 -4.86 2.79
CA SER A 119 -18.36 -4.71 1.40
C SER A 119 -18.22 -3.27 0.88
N ASN A 120 -18.33 -2.28 1.77
CA ASN A 120 -18.07 -0.87 1.43
C ASN A 120 -16.57 -0.55 1.23
N LYS A 121 -15.67 -1.43 1.67
CA LYS A 121 -14.21 -1.23 1.64
C LYS A 121 -13.53 -2.12 0.60
N ILE A 122 -13.94 -3.37 0.54
CA ILE A 122 -13.43 -4.39 -0.38
C ILE A 122 -14.49 -4.60 -1.46
N GLU A 123 -14.22 -4.07 -2.64
CA GLU A 123 -15.10 -4.19 -3.79
C GLU A 123 -15.29 -5.67 -4.17
N GLY A 124 -16.55 -6.08 -4.35
CA GLY A 124 -16.92 -7.46 -4.68
C GLY A 124 -16.81 -8.46 -3.51
N PHE A 125 -16.52 -8.01 -2.29
CA PHE A 125 -16.57 -8.88 -1.11
C PHE A 125 -18.00 -9.40 -0.86
N LYS A 126 -18.16 -10.71 -0.73
CA LYS A 126 -19.42 -11.37 -0.40
C LYS A 126 -19.22 -12.81 0.09
N TRP A 127 -20.22 -13.35 0.77
CA TRP A 127 -20.36 -14.78 1.01
C TRP A 127 -21.03 -15.42 -0.21
N GLY A 128 -20.69 -16.68 -0.49
CA GLY A 128 -21.19 -17.43 -1.63
C GLY A 128 -21.50 -18.87 -1.26
N TRP A 129 -22.39 -19.49 -2.02
CA TRP A 129 -22.69 -20.92 -1.95
C TRP A 129 -22.35 -21.55 -3.29
N ASN A 130 -21.54 -22.60 -3.26
CA ASN A 130 -21.20 -23.38 -4.44
C ASN A 130 -22.09 -24.63 -4.46
N ALA A 131 -23.11 -24.61 -5.32
CA ALA A 131 -24.08 -25.70 -5.41
C ALA A 131 -23.45 -27.01 -5.90
N SER A 132 -22.50 -26.95 -6.85
CA SER A 132 -21.84 -28.15 -7.40
C SER A 132 -20.97 -28.88 -6.38
N LEU A 133 -20.34 -28.15 -5.46
CA LEU A 133 -19.49 -28.71 -4.41
C LEU A 133 -20.17 -28.80 -3.05
N GLU A 134 -21.41 -28.29 -2.94
CA GLU A 134 -22.17 -28.12 -1.70
C GLU A 134 -21.34 -27.44 -0.59
N ARG A 135 -20.68 -26.33 -0.94
CA ARG A 135 -19.73 -25.65 -0.05
C ARG A 135 -20.03 -24.17 0.12
N LEU A 136 -19.81 -23.73 1.35
CA LEU A 136 -19.76 -22.31 1.70
C LEU A 136 -18.43 -21.70 1.27
N GLU A 137 -18.52 -20.54 0.65
CA GLU A 137 -17.38 -19.78 0.15
C GLU A 137 -17.44 -18.31 0.60
N VAL A 138 -16.28 -17.67 0.67
CA VAL A 138 -16.16 -16.22 0.86
C VAL A 138 -15.30 -15.66 -0.25
N HIS A 139 -15.85 -14.71 -0.99
CA HIS A 139 -15.17 -13.98 -2.05
C HIS A 139 -14.48 -12.77 -1.44
N VAL A 140 -13.16 -12.69 -1.61
CA VAL A 140 -12.34 -11.55 -1.23
C VAL A 140 -11.52 -11.13 -2.46
N PRO A 141 -12.13 -10.42 -3.43
CA PRO A 141 -11.43 -10.00 -4.63
C PRO A 141 -10.22 -9.12 -4.33
N PHE A 142 -9.19 -9.26 -5.16
CA PHE A 142 -8.01 -8.43 -5.10
C PHE A 142 -7.62 -7.98 -6.52
N PRO A 143 -7.41 -6.68 -6.77
CA PRO A 143 -7.07 -6.23 -8.12
C PRO A 143 -5.81 -6.87 -8.67
N GLY A 144 -5.87 -7.32 -9.92
CA GLY A 144 -4.75 -7.99 -10.60
C GLY A 144 -4.47 -9.42 -10.13
N LYS A 145 -5.40 -10.06 -9.41
CA LYS A 145 -5.33 -11.49 -9.08
C LYS A 145 -6.48 -12.26 -9.75
N PRO A 146 -6.24 -13.52 -10.17
CA PRO A 146 -7.29 -14.39 -10.70
C PRO A 146 -8.42 -14.61 -9.70
N VAL A 147 -9.63 -14.87 -10.22
CA VAL A 147 -10.85 -15.04 -9.43
C VAL A 147 -10.74 -16.23 -8.48
N GLU A 148 -10.08 -17.31 -8.89
CA GLU A 148 -9.89 -18.51 -8.05
C GLU A 148 -9.08 -18.18 -6.80
N LYS A 149 -8.14 -17.22 -6.90
CA LYS A 149 -7.37 -16.73 -5.76
C LYS A 149 -8.15 -15.77 -4.88
N ALA A 150 -9.33 -15.32 -5.28
CA ALA A 150 -10.22 -14.49 -4.47
C ALA A 150 -11.15 -15.32 -3.58
N ILE A 151 -11.39 -16.59 -3.94
CA ILE A 151 -12.34 -17.46 -3.22
C ILE A 151 -11.63 -18.13 -2.03
N VAL A 152 -12.34 -18.21 -0.91
CA VAL A 152 -11.96 -18.99 0.27
C VAL A 152 -13.07 -19.95 0.62
N ASP A 153 -12.75 -21.22 0.67
CA ASP A 153 -13.64 -22.33 0.98
C ASP A 153 -13.18 -23.04 2.28
N SER A 154 -13.80 -24.18 2.59
CA SER A 154 -13.44 -24.99 3.76
C SER A 154 -11.99 -25.48 3.74
N ALA A 155 -11.43 -25.81 2.57
CA ALA A 155 -10.05 -26.27 2.42
C ALA A 155 -9.03 -25.15 2.70
N SER A 156 -9.32 -23.93 2.22
CA SER A 156 -8.46 -22.76 2.34
C SER A 156 -8.81 -21.85 3.53
N ARG A 157 -9.66 -22.30 4.46
CA ARG A 157 -10.21 -21.51 5.59
C ARG A 157 -9.18 -20.79 6.47
N LYS A 158 -7.94 -21.31 6.54
CA LYS A 158 -6.84 -20.68 7.30
C LYS A 158 -6.40 -19.34 6.68
N LEU A 159 -6.62 -19.14 5.38
CA LEU A 159 -6.21 -17.95 4.62
C LEU A 159 -7.18 -16.78 4.74
N LEU A 160 -8.43 -16.99 5.19
CA LEU A 160 -9.47 -15.96 5.18
C LEU A 160 -9.04 -14.68 5.91
N HIS A 161 -8.47 -14.82 7.10
CA HIS A 161 -7.99 -13.67 7.89
C HIS A 161 -6.92 -12.87 7.14
N HIS A 162 -5.97 -13.57 6.51
CA HIS A 162 -4.91 -12.93 5.72
C HIS A 162 -5.49 -12.18 4.51
N LYS A 163 -6.41 -12.81 3.75
CA LYS A 163 -7.01 -12.18 2.57
C LYS A 163 -7.86 -10.95 2.92
N LEU A 164 -8.68 -11.02 3.97
CA LEU A 164 -9.48 -9.87 4.42
C LEU A 164 -8.59 -8.70 4.84
N ARG A 165 -7.51 -8.96 5.58
CA ARG A 165 -6.52 -7.94 5.92
C ARG A 165 -5.87 -7.34 4.67
N GLN A 166 -5.51 -8.17 3.70
CA GLN A 166 -4.91 -7.70 2.46
C GLN A 166 -5.87 -6.82 1.66
N GLY A 167 -7.16 -7.18 1.60
CA GLY A 167 -8.22 -6.38 0.98
C GLY A 167 -8.39 -5.01 1.66
N LEU A 168 -8.43 -4.99 3.00
CA LEU A 168 -8.49 -3.74 3.78
C LEU A 168 -7.26 -2.85 3.55
N GLN A 169 -6.07 -3.44 3.54
CA GLN A 169 -4.83 -2.70 3.24
C GLN A 169 -4.84 -2.13 1.82
N HIS A 170 -5.39 -2.86 0.85
CA HIS A 170 -5.55 -2.37 -0.50
C HIS A 170 -6.55 -1.20 -0.57
N HIS A 171 -7.67 -1.29 0.14
CA HIS A 171 -8.62 -0.18 0.27
C HIS A 171 -7.92 1.09 0.79
N HIS A 172 -7.14 0.99 1.87
CA HIS A 172 -6.39 2.12 2.43
C HIS A 172 -5.34 2.65 1.44
N LEU A 173 -4.70 1.78 0.64
CA LEU A 173 -3.74 2.19 -0.38
C LEU A 173 -4.40 3.00 -1.50
N VAL A 174 -5.50 2.48 -2.06
CA VAL A 174 -6.25 3.18 -3.11
C VAL A 174 -6.78 4.52 -2.58
N THR A 175 -7.26 4.53 -1.34
CA THR A 175 -7.70 5.77 -0.67
C THR A 175 -6.57 6.79 -0.56
N LEU A 176 -5.35 6.37 -0.23
CA LEU A 176 -4.18 7.25 -0.19
C LEU A 176 -3.80 7.77 -1.57
N ILE A 177 -3.69 6.89 -2.57
CA ILE A 177 -3.26 7.24 -3.95
C ILE A 177 -4.24 8.22 -4.61
N LYS A 178 -5.54 8.09 -4.33
CA LYS A 178 -6.57 9.01 -4.81
C LYS A 178 -6.39 10.44 -4.26
N LYS A 179 -5.70 10.62 -3.13
CA LYS A 179 -5.47 11.97 -2.59
C LYS A 179 -4.56 12.75 -3.54
N PRO A 180 -4.99 13.94 -4.01
CA PRO A 180 -4.30 14.64 -5.07
C PRO A 180 -2.86 14.95 -4.70
N ASP A 181 -2.60 15.39 -3.47
CA ASP A 181 -1.28 15.81 -2.98
C ASP A 181 -0.51 14.74 -2.24
N GLN A 182 -1.12 14.16 -1.19
CA GLN A 182 -0.43 13.22 -0.31
C GLN A 182 -0.25 11.82 -0.92
N GLY A 183 -1.00 11.51 -1.98
CA GLY A 183 -0.92 10.23 -2.70
C GLY A 183 0.16 10.16 -3.78
N LYS A 184 0.72 11.30 -4.23
CA LYS A 184 1.58 11.38 -5.43
C LYS A 184 2.78 10.43 -5.34
N VAL A 185 3.58 10.53 -4.27
CA VAL A 185 4.79 9.71 -4.11
C VAL A 185 4.46 8.27 -3.74
N TYR A 186 3.36 8.05 -3.00
CA TYR A 186 2.92 6.70 -2.63
C TYR A 186 2.51 5.86 -3.85
N GLU A 187 1.92 6.47 -4.87
CA GLU A 187 1.56 5.77 -6.11
C GLU A 187 2.78 5.14 -6.82
N ALA A 188 3.94 5.79 -6.75
CA ALA A 188 5.18 5.25 -7.30
C ALA A 188 5.86 4.29 -6.32
N SER A 189 6.09 4.74 -5.08
CA SER A 189 6.86 3.99 -4.07
C SER A 189 6.17 2.73 -3.55
N CYS A 190 4.86 2.54 -3.74
CA CYS A 190 4.18 1.31 -3.33
C CYS A 190 4.25 0.19 -4.37
N ARG A 191 4.77 0.45 -5.59
CA ARG A 191 4.81 -0.54 -6.67
C ARG A 191 5.90 -1.58 -6.46
N ASP A 192 7.03 -1.17 -5.91
CA ASP A 192 8.16 -2.04 -5.64
C ASP A 192 8.51 -2.04 -4.14
N PRO A 193 8.53 -3.21 -3.47
CA PRO A 193 9.00 -3.34 -2.09
C PRO A 193 10.38 -2.72 -1.83
N ALA A 194 11.28 -2.70 -2.81
CA ALA A 194 12.60 -2.10 -2.70
C ALA A 194 12.55 -0.59 -2.39
N SER A 195 11.48 0.11 -2.79
CA SER A 195 11.26 1.51 -2.43
C SER A 195 11.01 1.70 -0.93
N ASN A 196 10.71 0.64 -0.19
CA ASN A 196 10.36 0.66 1.23
C ASN A 196 11.26 -0.26 2.09
N HIS A 197 12.41 -0.68 1.56
CA HIS A 197 13.32 -1.64 2.22
C HIS A 197 13.72 -1.23 3.65
N PHE A 198 13.89 0.07 3.89
CA PHE A 198 14.32 0.61 5.18
C PHE A 198 13.33 0.36 6.33
N TYR A 199 12.05 0.06 6.04
CA TYR A 199 11.09 -0.29 7.10
C TYR A 199 11.44 -1.60 7.81
N GLY A 200 12.04 -2.56 7.10
CA GLY A 200 12.40 -3.87 7.66
C GLY A 200 13.85 -3.94 8.10
N ALA A 201 14.78 -3.50 7.24
CA ALA A 201 16.21 -3.68 7.46
C ALA A 201 16.91 -2.47 8.09
N GLY A 202 16.29 -1.28 8.07
CA GLY A 202 16.94 -0.02 8.47
C GLY A 202 18.12 0.41 7.59
N GLN A 203 18.49 -0.39 6.58
CA GLN A 203 19.60 -0.11 5.67
C GLN A 203 19.37 1.19 4.89
N HIS A 204 20.46 1.91 4.63
CA HIS A 204 20.47 3.17 3.89
C HIS A 204 19.51 4.26 4.43
N MET A 205 19.15 4.19 5.72
CA MET A 205 18.28 5.15 6.39
C MET A 205 18.87 5.58 7.73
N ARG A 206 19.24 6.86 7.88
CA ARG A 206 19.67 7.39 9.18
C ARG A 206 18.45 7.71 10.04
N PHE A 207 18.59 7.66 11.37
CA PHE A 207 17.53 8.05 12.30
C PHE A 207 17.02 9.48 12.09
N CYS A 208 17.90 10.40 11.66
CA CYS A 208 17.49 11.76 11.31
C CYS A 208 16.58 11.78 10.07
N ASP A 209 16.85 10.94 9.07
CA ASP A 209 16.10 10.89 7.81
C ASP A 209 14.69 10.33 8.01
N TRP A 210 14.50 9.43 8.99
CA TRP A 210 13.19 8.93 9.42
C TRP A 210 12.19 10.05 9.76
N ARG A 211 12.68 11.12 10.41
CA ARG A 211 11.86 12.30 10.76
C ARG A 211 11.31 13.04 9.55
N PHE A 212 11.96 12.89 8.39
CA PHE A 212 11.66 13.64 7.17
C PHE A 212 10.97 12.78 6.11
N ILE A 213 11.36 11.52 5.93
CA ILE A 213 10.95 10.72 4.77
C ILE A 213 9.43 10.57 4.65
N HIS A 214 8.73 10.25 5.73
CA HIS A 214 7.27 10.08 5.68
C HIS A 214 6.56 11.41 5.40
N ARG A 215 7.09 12.52 5.92
CA ARG A 215 6.56 13.87 5.63
C ARG A 215 6.79 14.24 4.17
N ALA A 216 7.97 13.94 3.63
CA ALA A 216 8.33 14.20 2.25
C ALA A 216 7.42 13.43 1.29
N ARG A 217 7.20 12.13 1.54
CA ARG A 217 6.32 11.27 0.73
C ARG A 217 4.86 11.73 0.73
N LEU A 218 4.38 12.29 1.83
CA LEU A 218 3.04 12.87 1.91
C LEU A 218 2.97 14.33 1.45
N GLY A 219 4.09 14.96 1.09
CA GLY A 219 4.12 16.39 0.74
C GLY A 219 3.71 17.31 1.89
N VAL A 220 3.97 16.92 3.14
CA VAL A 220 3.59 17.67 4.35
C VAL A 220 4.78 18.32 5.07
N LEU A 221 5.94 18.39 4.42
CA LEU A 221 7.09 19.16 4.90
C LEU A 221 6.70 20.64 5.14
N PRO A 222 7.36 21.33 6.08
CA PRO A 222 7.11 22.74 6.38
C PRO A 222 7.73 23.66 5.32
N LEU A 223 7.29 23.50 4.07
CA LEU A 223 7.69 24.31 2.92
C LEU A 223 6.59 25.31 2.58
N ASN A 224 6.95 26.51 2.14
CA ASN A 224 6.02 27.61 1.88
C ASN A 224 4.90 27.20 0.89
N GLY A 225 5.24 26.49 -0.19
CA GLY A 225 4.27 26.01 -1.17
C GLY A 225 3.39 24.85 -0.68
N CYS A 226 3.77 24.19 0.42
CA CYS A 226 3.03 23.06 1.00
C CYS A 226 2.10 23.46 2.14
N ILE A 227 2.18 24.67 2.70
CA ILE A 227 1.29 25.15 3.77
C ILE A 227 -0.10 25.46 3.17
N ARG A 228 -1.16 25.09 3.90
CA ARG A 228 -2.57 25.22 3.47
C ARG A 228 -3.33 26.09 4.47
N GLY A 229 -4.37 26.78 4.01
CA GLY A 229 -5.31 27.51 4.87
C GLY A 229 -4.86 28.91 5.30
N LEU A 230 -3.77 29.43 4.73
CA LEU A 230 -3.29 30.79 4.96
C LEU A 230 -3.27 31.53 3.63
N THR A 231 -4.27 32.36 3.38
CA THR A 231 -4.36 33.23 2.20
C THR A 231 -3.33 34.36 2.29
N GLY A 232 -2.83 34.84 1.15
CA GLY A 232 -1.86 35.95 1.09
C GLY A 232 -0.43 35.63 1.56
N ARG A 233 -0.16 34.40 2.04
CA ARG A 233 1.19 34.01 2.44
C ARG A 233 2.09 33.83 1.21
N ASN A 234 3.33 34.33 1.30
CA ASN A 234 4.35 34.08 0.30
C ASN A 234 4.65 32.58 0.16
N ARG A 235 4.44 32.04 -1.04
CA ARG A 235 4.65 30.63 -1.41
C ARG A 235 6.04 30.35 -1.98
N SER A 236 6.79 31.41 -2.29
CA SER A 236 8.07 31.31 -2.97
C SER A 236 9.13 30.58 -2.15
N CYS A 237 10.09 30.00 -2.87
CA CYS A 237 11.25 29.34 -2.30
C CYS A 237 12.10 30.35 -1.53
N ARG A 238 12.36 30.04 -0.25
CA ARG A 238 13.20 30.87 0.62
C ARG A 238 14.65 30.94 0.16
N ALA A 239 15.08 29.97 -0.63
CA ALA A 239 16.45 29.88 -1.13
C ALA A 239 16.63 30.64 -2.44
N CYS A 240 15.75 30.44 -3.43
CA CYS A 240 15.99 30.89 -4.82
C CYS A 240 14.84 31.70 -5.43
N GLY A 241 13.80 32.02 -4.68
CA GLY A 241 12.67 32.84 -5.17
C GLY A 241 11.69 32.13 -6.11
N HIS A 242 11.86 30.84 -6.42
CA HIS A 242 10.92 30.07 -7.25
C HIS A 242 9.47 30.21 -6.74
N PRO A 243 8.44 30.41 -7.59
CA PRO A 243 7.10 30.79 -7.14
C PRO A 243 6.45 29.87 -6.10
N ASP A 244 6.75 28.57 -6.16
CA ASP A 244 6.26 27.58 -5.21
C ASP A 244 7.39 26.74 -4.60
N GLU A 245 7.59 26.87 -3.29
CA GLU A 245 8.50 26.02 -2.50
C GLU A 245 7.83 24.67 -2.21
N THR A 246 7.85 23.76 -3.17
CA THR A 246 7.31 22.39 -3.01
C THR A 246 8.41 21.39 -2.67
N THR A 247 8.02 20.20 -2.20
CA THR A 247 8.96 19.08 -2.01
C THR A 247 9.68 18.71 -3.30
N ALA A 248 8.98 18.74 -4.45
CA ALA A 248 9.58 18.49 -5.76
C ALA A 248 10.68 19.52 -6.07
N HIS A 249 10.36 20.80 -5.86
CA HIS A 249 11.30 21.89 -6.09
C HIS A 249 12.54 21.77 -5.20
N VAL A 250 12.36 21.67 -3.88
CA VAL A 250 13.47 21.63 -2.92
C VAL A 250 14.37 20.43 -3.14
N LEU A 251 13.81 19.25 -3.43
CA LEU A 251 14.60 18.02 -3.57
C LEU A 251 15.24 17.83 -4.94
N ASN A 252 14.71 18.43 -6.02
CA ASN A 252 15.17 18.14 -7.39
C ASN A 252 15.49 19.35 -8.27
N HIS A 253 15.01 20.55 -7.94
CA HIS A 253 15.09 21.71 -8.85
C HIS A 253 15.69 22.97 -8.22
N CYS A 254 15.90 23.02 -6.91
CA CYS A 254 16.48 24.17 -6.23
C CYS A 254 18.02 24.15 -6.27
N PHE A 255 18.59 24.33 -7.47
CA PHE A 255 20.04 24.24 -7.68
C PHE A 255 20.84 25.31 -6.93
N PHE A 256 20.25 26.47 -6.66
CA PHE A 256 20.92 27.59 -5.96
C PHE A 256 21.48 27.20 -4.58
N LYS A 257 20.76 26.37 -3.80
CA LYS A 257 21.22 25.90 -2.48
C LYS A 257 21.54 24.41 -2.42
N HIS A 258 21.00 23.61 -3.35
CA HIS A 258 21.00 22.15 -3.21
C HIS A 258 21.73 21.40 -4.33
N SER A 259 22.42 22.10 -5.24
CA SER A 259 23.21 21.46 -6.31
C SER A 259 24.16 20.37 -5.79
N LEU A 260 24.95 20.66 -4.76
CA LEU A 260 25.87 19.69 -4.15
C LEU A 260 25.11 18.49 -3.56
N ALA A 261 23.98 18.72 -2.89
CA ALA A 261 23.18 17.64 -2.31
C ALA A 261 22.55 16.74 -3.39
N ILE A 262 22.09 17.33 -4.49
CA ILE A 262 21.54 16.62 -5.65
C ILE A 262 22.63 15.72 -6.27
N ASN A 263 23.83 16.27 -6.49
CA ASN A 263 24.97 15.51 -7.02
C ASN A 263 25.42 14.41 -6.06
N ASN A 264 25.49 14.69 -4.76
CA ASN A 264 25.86 13.68 -3.75
C ASN A 264 24.85 12.53 -3.68
N ARG A 265 23.54 12.81 -3.83
CA ARG A 265 22.51 11.77 -3.90
C ARG A 265 22.72 10.86 -5.10
N HIS A 266 22.99 11.45 -6.26
CA HIS A 266 23.24 10.70 -7.49
C HIS A 266 24.49 9.80 -7.36
N ARG A 267 25.61 10.36 -6.89
CA ARG A 267 26.83 9.60 -6.58
C ARG A 267 26.66 8.52 -5.52
N ALA A 268 25.81 8.74 -4.52
CA ALA A 268 25.51 7.73 -3.51
C ALA A 268 24.79 6.51 -4.13
N ILE A 269 23.90 6.73 -5.10
CA ILE A 269 23.23 5.63 -5.80
C ILE A 269 24.23 4.87 -6.68
N LEU A 270 25.11 5.58 -7.40
CA LEU A 270 26.21 4.95 -8.15
C LEU A 270 27.07 4.05 -7.25
N LYS A 271 27.45 4.54 -6.07
CA LYS A 271 28.22 3.76 -5.10
C LYS A 271 27.45 2.52 -4.63
N ASN A 272 26.17 2.64 -4.29
CA ASN A 272 25.35 1.49 -3.87
C ASN A 272 25.24 0.44 -4.98
N VAL A 273 25.08 0.86 -6.24
CA VAL A 273 25.04 -0.04 -7.40
C VAL A 273 26.36 -0.78 -7.56
N LEU A 274 27.51 -0.09 -7.43
CA LEU A 274 28.80 -0.75 -7.47
C LEU A 274 28.98 -1.79 -6.35
N GLU A 275 28.57 -1.46 -5.13
CA GLU A 275 28.74 -2.32 -3.96
C GLU A 275 28.01 -3.66 -4.10
N VAL A 276 26.91 -3.70 -4.84
CA VAL A 276 26.15 -4.94 -5.12
C VAL A 276 26.62 -5.69 -6.36
N MET A 277 27.45 -5.08 -7.22
CA MET A 277 28.00 -5.76 -8.40
C MET A 277 29.02 -6.83 -8.03
N ASN A 278 29.02 -7.93 -8.79
CA ASN A 278 30.07 -8.94 -8.75
C ASN A 278 31.45 -8.32 -9.04
N GLU A 279 32.50 -8.82 -8.37
CA GLU A 279 33.85 -8.24 -8.50
C GLU A 279 34.34 -8.16 -9.95
N ASN A 280 34.11 -9.21 -10.75
CA ASN A 280 34.53 -9.23 -12.15
C ASN A 280 33.84 -8.16 -13.00
N VAL A 281 32.58 -7.84 -12.69
CA VAL A 281 31.83 -6.76 -13.37
C VAL A 281 32.36 -5.41 -12.88
N ARG A 282 32.52 -5.25 -11.56
CA ARG A 282 33.03 -4.03 -10.94
C ARG A 282 34.41 -3.62 -11.47
N ARG A 283 35.34 -4.58 -11.62
CA ARG A 283 36.69 -4.32 -12.17
C ARG A 283 36.66 -3.79 -13.61
N ASN A 284 35.67 -4.21 -14.40
CA ASN A 284 35.47 -3.76 -15.77
C ASN A 284 34.49 -2.57 -15.89
N THR A 285 34.15 -1.94 -14.76
CA THR A 285 33.21 -0.82 -14.71
C THR A 285 33.97 0.50 -14.55
N GLN A 286 33.65 1.48 -15.40
CA GLN A 286 34.13 2.85 -15.33
C GLN A 286 33.00 3.76 -14.85
N ILE A 287 33.30 4.78 -14.04
CA ILE A 287 32.33 5.74 -13.49
C ILE A 287 32.78 7.16 -13.79
N GLU A 288 31.84 8.01 -14.20
CA GLU A 288 32.07 9.44 -14.49
C GLU A 288 33.33 9.67 -15.37
N LYS A 289 33.61 8.74 -16.29
CA LYS A 289 34.78 8.74 -17.17
C LYS A 289 34.37 8.72 -18.64
N CYS A 290 35.13 9.42 -19.47
CA CYS A 290 34.95 9.36 -20.92
C CYS A 290 35.26 7.95 -21.43
N VAL A 291 34.47 7.47 -22.38
CA VAL A 291 34.70 6.18 -23.04
C VAL A 291 35.85 6.34 -24.02
N ALA A 292 36.97 5.66 -23.77
CA ALA A 292 38.13 5.72 -24.64
C ALA A 292 37.75 5.30 -26.09
N GLY A 293 38.15 6.11 -27.07
CA GLY A 293 37.87 5.85 -28.49
C GLY A 293 36.48 6.29 -28.98
N SER A 294 35.63 6.89 -28.14
CA SER A 294 34.31 7.41 -28.58
C SER A 294 34.38 8.75 -29.31
N GLY A 295 35.49 9.48 -29.19
CA GLY A 295 35.63 10.85 -29.71
C GLY A 295 34.78 11.90 -28.96
N SER A 296 34.04 11.52 -27.92
CA SER A 296 33.21 12.42 -27.10
C SER A 296 33.88 12.75 -25.76
N ALA A 297 33.68 13.99 -25.29
CA ALA A 297 34.05 14.44 -23.95
C ALA A 297 33.01 14.07 -22.88
N ASP A 298 31.90 13.44 -23.28
CA ASP A 298 30.83 13.04 -22.38
C ASP A 298 31.31 12.01 -21.36
N LYS A 299 30.75 12.10 -20.15
CA LYS A 299 31.08 11.24 -19.02
C LYS A 299 29.81 10.55 -18.57
N PRO A 300 29.51 9.36 -19.11
CA PRO A 300 28.38 8.59 -18.63
C PRO A 300 28.55 8.24 -17.15
N ASP A 301 27.43 8.08 -16.45
CA ASP A 301 27.42 7.78 -15.02
C ASP A 301 28.17 6.47 -14.73
N MET A 302 27.89 5.43 -15.53
CA MET A 302 28.54 4.14 -15.41
C MET A 302 28.66 3.44 -16.77
N VAL A 303 29.81 2.84 -17.05
CA VAL A 303 30.09 2.08 -18.27
C VAL A 303 30.70 0.74 -17.89
N VAL A 304 30.02 -0.36 -18.23
CA VAL A 304 30.49 -1.72 -17.99
C VAL A 304 31.03 -2.28 -19.29
N LEU A 305 32.33 -2.58 -19.33
CA LEU A 305 33.00 -3.11 -20.52
C LEU A 305 32.98 -4.64 -20.52
N ASN A 306 32.49 -5.22 -21.60
CA ASN A 306 32.60 -6.65 -21.87
C ASN A 306 33.72 -6.88 -22.89
N ASN A 307 34.90 -7.22 -22.40
CA ASN A 307 36.09 -7.41 -23.22
C ASN A 307 36.00 -8.64 -24.13
N SER A 308 35.21 -9.66 -23.75
CA SER A 308 35.02 -10.89 -24.54
C SER A 308 34.17 -10.63 -25.77
N ASN A 309 33.07 -9.89 -25.61
CA ASN A 309 32.13 -9.61 -26.69
C ASN A 309 32.39 -8.26 -27.39
N LYS A 310 33.40 -7.51 -26.94
CA LYS A 310 33.72 -6.15 -27.41
C LYS A 310 32.51 -5.20 -27.35
N THR A 311 31.68 -5.35 -26.33
CA THR A 311 30.53 -4.48 -26.09
C THR A 311 30.71 -3.63 -24.84
N ALA A 312 30.06 -2.47 -24.81
CA ALA A 312 29.97 -1.61 -23.64
C ALA A 312 28.49 -1.43 -23.27
N LEU A 313 28.15 -1.62 -21.99
CA LEU A 313 26.84 -1.29 -21.44
C LEU A 313 26.95 0.06 -20.73
N ILE A 314 26.25 1.06 -21.23
CA ILE A 314 26.15 2.37 -20.59
C ILE A 314 24.91 2.39 -19.70
N VAL A 315 25.09 2.83 -18.46
CA VAL A 315 24.02 2.97 -17.47
C VAL A 315 24.00 4.41 -16.99
N ASP A 316 22.90 5.09 -17.26
CA ASP A 316 22.66 6.47 -16.83
C ASP A 316 21.61 6.47 -15.71
N ILE A 317 21.97 7.06 -14.56
CA ILE A 317 21.16 7.08 -13.36
C ILE A 317 20.31 8.34 -13.34
N CYS A 318 19.00 8.16 -13.41
CA CYS A 318 18.04 9.25 -13.27
C CYS A 318 17.41 9.23 -11.86
N CYS A 319 17.38 10.39 -11.21
CA CYS A 319 16.73 10.58 -9.90
C CYS A 319 15.62 11.63 -9.98
N PRO A 320 14.55 11.38 -10.77
CA PRO A 320 13.44 12.32 -10.90
C PRO A 320 12.60 12.35 -9.62
N PHE A 321 11.84 13.44 -9.40
CA PHE A 321 10.82 13.45 -8.35
C PHE A 321 9.68 12.49 -8.70
N GLU A 322 9.24 11.67 -7.74
CA GLU A 322 8.14 10.71 -7.91
C GLU A 322 6.76 11.38 -7.91
N LYS A 323 6.52 12.32 -8.84
CA LYS A 323 5.22 12.94 -9.06
C LYS A 323 4.26 11.94 -9.72
N ARG A 324 3.74 11.01 -8.92
CA ARG A 324 3.05 9.79 -9.39
C ARG A 324 3.99 8.90 -10.20
N TYR A 325 3.52 7.72 -10.60
CA TYR A 325 4.38 6.76 -11.30
C TYR A 325 4.75 7.20 -12.72
N ASN A 326 3.85 7.93 -13.40
CA ASN A 326 4.09 8.38 -14.76
C ASN A 326 5.35 9.26 -14.88
N ALA A 327 5.68 10.06 -13.86
CA ALA A 327 6.90 10.88 -13.87
C ALA A 327 8.17 10.03 -13.99
N LEU A 328 8.20 8.84 -13.38
CA LEU A 328 9.31 7.90 -13.51
C LEU A 328 9.40 7.31 -14.91
N GLN A 329 8.25 7.00 -15.52
CA GLN A 329 8.19 6.45 -16.88
C GLN A 329 8.65 7.48 -17.92
N VAL A 330 8.23 8.73 -17.78
CA VAL A 330 8.64 9.84 -18.66
C VAL A 330 10.14 10.09 -18.52
N ALA A 331 10.66 10.16 -17.29
CA ALA A 331 12.08 10.37 -17.06
C ALA A 331 12.96 9.23 -17.61
N ARG A 332 12.47 7.99 -17.53
CA ARG A 332 13.14 6.83 -18.13
C ARG A 332 13.18 6.95 -19.66
N ARG A 333 12.05 7.25 -20.30
CA ARG A 333 12.00 7.39 -21.77
C ARG A 333 12.93 8.49 -22.27
N TYR A 334 13.01 9.62 -21.57
CA TYR A 334 13.90 10.72 -21.94
C TYR A 334 15.39 10.34 -21.93
N LYS A 335 15.77 9.28 -21.19
CA LYS A 335 17.15 8.76 -21.12
C LYS A 335 17.41 7.60 -22.10
N GLU A 336 16.35 7.03 -22.68
CA GLU A 336 16.44 5.95 -23.68
C GLU A 336 16.60 6.50 -25.12
N TYR A 337 16.37 7.79 -25.33
CA TYR A 337 16.57 8.53 -26.58
C TYR A 337 17.80 9.43 -26.49
#